data_AF-A0A4R5XIB4-F1
#
_entry.id   AF-A0A4R5XIB4-F1
#
_cell.length_a   1.000
_cell.length_b   1.000
_cell.length_c   1.000
_cell.angle_alpha   90.00
_cell.angle_beta   90.00
_cell.angle_gamma   90.00
#
_symmetry.space_group_name_H-M   'P 1'
#
loop_
_entity.id
_entity.type
_entity.pdbx_description
1 polymer ?
#
loop_
_entity_poly.entity_id
_entity_poly.type
_entity_poly.pdbx_seq_one_letter_code
_entity_poly.pdbx_strand_id
1 'polypeptide(L)'
;LSQIQQGIHKDEFDGIHPDLLNRYYGIHGRPDHCDYGQTGAGHPEDDTQEAEDIAADQNVHIRHDPIEVPEDACPPSLRSREEMARFRDILQELQRMEVVPSGLGVSEQEWGNDGYPDIEVIKSGRGGKELHVQLPFVIWWPRAVRWAQGLELMCRMTMDDH
;
A
#
# COMPACT_ATOMS: atom_id res chain seq x y z
N LEU A 1 -1.93 -28.18 8.02
CA LEU A 1 -2.53 -28.48 6.69
C LEU A 1 -3.67 -27.50 6.48
N SER A 2 -3.39 -26.33 5.90
CA SER A 2 -4.42 -25.30 5.65
C SER A 2 -5.28 -25.73 4.47
N GLN A 3 -6.56 -25.98 4.72
CA GLN A 3 -7.56 -26.17 3.69
C GLN A 3 -7.94 -24.80 3.13
N ILE A 4 -7.51 -24.52 1.90
CA ILE A 4 -8.00 -23.39 1.11
C ILE A 4 -9.35 -23.85 0.54
N GLN A 5 -10.45 -23.35 1.11
CA GLN A 5 -11.77 -23.46 0.46
C GLN A 5 -11.80 -22.50 -0.73
N GLN A 6 -11.44 -23.02 -1.91
CA GLN A 6 -11.72 -22.33 -3.17
C GLN A 6 -13.23 -22.33 -3.39
N GLY A 7 -13.82 -21.15 -3.49
CA GLY A 7 -15.21 -21.01 -3.91
C GLY A 7 -15.41 -21.67 -5.26
N ILE A 8 -16.42 -22.54 -5.37
CA ILE A 8 -16.77 -23.21 -6.61
C ILE A 8 -17.34 -22.14 -7.55
N HIS A 9 -16.54 -21.67 -8.52
CA HIS A 9 -17.06 -20.90 -9.64
C HIS A 9 -17.86 -21.86 -10.52
N LYS A 10 -19.16 -21.64 -10.61
CA LYS A 10 -19.96 -22.21 -11.69
C LYS A 10 -19.52 -21.50 -12.95
N ASP A 11 -18.96 -22.24 -13.90
CA ASP A 11 -18.70 -21.71 -15.22
C ASP A 11 -20.04 -21.50 -15.92
N GLU A 12 -20.53 -20.25 -15.88
CA GLU A 12 -21.79 -19.85 -16.49
C GLU A 12 -21.77 -19.96 -18.03
N PHE A 13 -20.61 -20.25 -18.61
CA PHE A 13 -20.39 -20.34 -20.05
C PHE A 13 -20.10 -21.76 -20.54
N ASP A 14 -20.25 -22.78 -19.68
CA ASP A 14 -20.08 -24.18 -20.06
C ASP A 14 -21.12 -24.57 -21.13
N GLY A 15 -20.64 -24.99 -22.30
CA GLY A 15 -21.47 -25.34 -23.47
C GLY A 15 -21.79 -24.19 -24.43
N ILE A 16 -21.30 -22.96 -24.17
CA ILE A 16 -21.45 -21.86 -25.13
C ILE A 16 -20.34 -21.92 -26.18
N HIS A 17 -20.71 -21.95 -27.46
CA HIS A 17 -19.76 -22.03 -28.56
C HIS A 17 -18.84 -20.79 -28.57
N PRO A 18 -17.51 -20.95 -28.68
CA PRO A 18 -16.56 -19.83 -28.58
C PRO A 18 -16.83 -18.72 -29.60
N ASP A 19 -17.35 -19.03 -30.78
CA ASP A 19 -17.73 -18.02 -31.79
C ASP A 19 -18.85 -17.07 -31.33
N LEU A 20 -19.74 -17.53 -30.45
CA LEU A 20 -20.80 -16.71 -29.86
C LEU A 20 -20.23 -15.76 -28.81
N LEU A 21 -19.31 -16.24 -27.98
CA LEU A 21 -18.55 -15.39 -27.06
C LEU A 21 -17.72 -14.37 -27.84
N ASN A 22 -17.07 -14.77 -28.92
CA ASN A 22 -16.26 -13.87 -29.75
C ASN A 22 -17.13 -12.85 -30.52
N ARG A 23 -18.38 -13.18 -30.86
CA ARG A 23 -19.29 -12.24 -31.53
C ARG A 23 -19.78 -11.13 -30.60
N TYR A 24 -20.02 -11.43 -29.32
CA TYR A 24 -20.63 -10.47 -28.37
C TYR A 24 -19.63 -9.86 -27.38
N TYR A 25 -18.53 -10.57 -27.11
CA TYR A 25 -17.48 -10.19 -26.17
C TYR A 25 -16.08 -10.26 -26.80
N GLY A 26 -15.96 -10.63 -28.08
CA GLY A 26 -14.69 -10.57 -28.78
C GLY A 26 -14.25 -9.14 -28.99
N ILE A 27 -12.96 -8.93 -28.83
CA ILE A 27 -12.23 -7.67 -29.06
C ILE A 27 -12.14 -7.27 -30.53
N HIS A 28 -12.73 -8.05 -31.43
CA HIS A 28 -12.74 -7.76 -32.86
C HIS A 28 -14.02 -7.01 -33.23
N GLY A 29 -13.93 -5.68 -33.22
CA GLY A 29 -14.89 -4.83 -33.93
C GLY A 29 -14.94 -5.17 -35.43
N ARG A 30 -15.88 -4.54 -36.14
CA ARG A 30 -15.98 -4.63 -37.62
C ARG A 30 -14.58 -4.42 -38.24
N PRO A 31 -14.16 -5.25 -39.21
CA PRO A 31 -12.83 -5.09 -39.79
C PRO A 31 -12.75 -3.76 -40.54
N ASP A 32 -12.14 -2.76 -39.92
CA ASP A 32 -11.69 -1.57 -40.60
C ASP A 32 -10.47 -1.93 -41.45
N HIS A 33 -10.52 -1.53 -42.72
CA HIS A 33 -9.47 -1.81 -43.67
C HIS A 33 -8.24 -0.97 -43.30
N CYS A 34 -7.26 -1.59 -42.65
CA CYS A 34 -5.96 -0.95 -42.41
C CYS A 34 -5.21 -0.81 -43.73
N ASP A 35 -4.96 0.42 -44.15
CA ASP A 35 -4.01 0.71 -45.22
C ASP A 35 -2.58 0.37 -44.76
N TYR A 36 -1.74 0.01 -45.74
CA TYR A 36 -0.39 -0.51 -45.54
C TYR A 36 0.50 0.51 -44.80
N GLY A 37 0.69 0.33 -43.49
CA GLY A 37 1.53 1.19 -42.65
C GLY A 37 1.01 1.47 -41.24
N GLN A 38 -0.27 1.19 -40.95
CA GLN A 38 -0.80 1.34 -39.59
C GLN A 38 -0.56 0.07 -38.77
N THR A 39 0.34 0.15 -37.78
CA THR A 39 0.37 -0.81 -36.68
C THR A 39 -0.82 -0.52 -35.77
N GLY A 40 -1.65 -1.52 -35.46
CA GLY A 40 -2.88 -1.40 -34.67
C GLY A 40 -2.72 -1.01 -33.19
N ALA A 41 -1.75 -0.15 -32.88
CA ALA A 41 -1.75 0.67 -31.68
C ALA A 41 -2.41 1.99 -32.08
N GLY A 42 -3.67 2.19 -31.70
CA GLY A 42 -4.39 3.44 -31.98
C GLY A 42 -3.60 4.61 -31.42
N HIS A 43 -3.05 5.43 -32.31
CA HIS A 43 -2.53 6.75 -32.00
C HIS A 43 -3.48 7.74 -32.70
N PRO A 44 -4.47 8.31 -32.00
CA PRO A 44 -5.01 9.58 -32.44
C PRO A 44 -3.90 10.62 -32.26
N GLU A 45 -3.68 11.45 -33.27
CA GLU A 45 -2.62 12.47 -33.30
C GLU A 45 -2.97 13.68 -32.39
N ASP A 46 -3.60 13.45 -31.24
CA ASP A 46 -4.18 14.49 -30.38
C ASP A 46 -3.99 14.24 -28.87
N ASP A 47 -2.87 13.59 -28.50
CA ASP A 47 -2.48 13.28 -27.10
C ASP A 47 -2.34 14.52 -26.19
N THR A 48 -2.34 15.72 -26.75
CA THR A 48 -2.28 16.97 -25.98
C THR A 48 -3.60 17.32 -25.28
N GLN A 49 -4.75 16.97 -25.87
CA GLN A 49 -6.05 17.39 -25.34
C GLN A 49 -6.49 16.52 -24.15
N GLU A 50 -6.21 15.20 -24.19
CA GLU A 50 -6.59 14.27 -23.12
C GLU A 50 -5.81 14.49 -21.81
N ALA A 51 -4.53 14.86 -21.89
CA ALA A 51 -3.72 15.18 -20.71
C ALA A 51 -4.21 16.47 -20.00
N GLU A 52 -4.63 17.48 -20.78
CA GLU A 52 -5.23 18.70 -20.26
C GLU A 52 -6.59 18.43 -19.58
N ASP A 53 -7.42 17.56 -20.17
CA ASP A 53 -8.72 17.19 -19.61
C ASP A 53 -8.58 16.38 -18.31
N ILE A 54 -7.62 15.45 -18.23
CA ILE A 54 -7.31 14.71 -16.98
C ILE A 54 -6.81 15.67 -15.89
N ALA A 55 -5.95 16.62 -16.25
CA ALA A 55 -5.45 17.63 -15.30
C ALA A 55 -6.58 18.56 -14.83
N ALA A 56 -7.50 18.94 -15.73
CA ALA A 56 -8.66 19.77 -15.40
C ALA A 56 -9.64 19.03 -14.46
N ASP A 57 -9.92 17.75 -14.69
CA ASP A 57 -10.84 16.95 -13.87
C ASP A 57 -10.28 16.63 -12.47
N GLN A 58 -8.96 16.47 -12.36
CA GLN A 58 -8.27 16.33 -11.07
C GLN A 58 -8.34 17.62 -10.23
N ASN A 59 -8.27 18.79 -10.87
CA ASN A 59 -8.18 20.08 -10.19
C ASN A 59 -9.47 20.45 -9.43
N VAL A 60 -10.64 20.02 -9.92
CA VAL A 60 -11.93 20.30 -9.26
C VAL A 60 -12.04 19.62 -7.87
N HIS A 61 -11.27 18.55 -7.66
CA HIS A 61 -11.29 17.76 -6.44
C HIS A 61 -10.23 18.18 -5.41
N ILE A 62 -9.25 19.01 -5.79
CA ILE A 62 -8.19 19.52 -4.90
C ILE A 62 -8.62 20.90 -4.39
N ARG A 63 -9.26 20.94 -3.22
CA ARG A 63 -9.80 22.18 -2.61
C ARG A 63 -8.84 22.89 -1.66
N HIS A 64 -7.58 22.48 -1.63
CA HIS A 64 -6.57 23.10 -0.78
C HIS A 64 -5.37 23.49 -1.63
N ASP A 65 -4.74 24.61 -1.28
CA ASP A 65 -3.42 24.94 -1.81
C ASP A 65 -2.46 23.76 -1.55
N PRO A 66 -1.48 23.51 -2.45
CA PRO A 66 -0.48 22.49 -2.21
C PRO A 66 0.13 22.66 -0.82
N ILE A 67 0.03 21.63 0.01
CA ILE A 67 0.70 21.62 1.31
C ILE A 67 2.19 21.61 1.01
N GLU A 68 2.94 22.57 1.56
CA GLU A 68 4.40 22.55 1.51
C GLU A 68 4.88 21.25 2.16
N VAL A 69 5.25 20.29 1.32
CA VAL A 69 5.86 19.05 1.78
C VAL A 69 7.25 19.42 2.27
N PRO A 70 7.62 19.07 3.52
CA PRO A 70 8.99 19.24 3.97
C PRO A 70 9.94 18.63 2.95
N GLU A 71 10.97 19.38 2.53
CA GLU A 71 11.88 18.98 1.44
C GLU A 71 12.58 17.64 1.71
N ASP A 72 12.68 17.23 2.97
CA ASP A 72 13.38 16.03 3.38
C ASP A 72 12.42 14.92 3.83
N ALA A 73 12.41 13.83 3.06
CA ALA A 73 11.75 12.56 3.42
C ALA A 73 12.43 11.82 4.59
N CYS A 74 13.51 12.37 5.15
CA CYS A 74 14.32 11.76 6.20
C CYS A 74 14.35 12.67 7.43
N PRO A 75 14.21 12.15 8.66
CA PRO A 75 14.40 12.93 9.88
C PRO A 75 15.74 13.70 9.83
N PRO A 76 15.81 14.94 10.35
CA PRO A 76 17.01 15.77 10.24
C PRO A 76 18.30 15.10 10.74
N SER A 77 18.19 14.25 11.77
CA SER A 77 19.29 13.49 12.39
C SER A 77 19.75 12.26 11.60
N LEU A 78 19.11 11.97 10.45
CA LEU A 78 19.44 10.85 9.56
C LEU A 78 19.80 11.35 8.15
N ARG A 79 20.16 12.63 8.02
CA ARG A 79 20.49 13.24 6.72
C ARG A 79 21.89 12.84 6.25
N SER A 80 22.85 12.66 7.16
CA SER A 80 24.20 12.22 6.80
C SER A 80 24.24 10.73 6.48
N ARG A 81 25.05 10.36 5.48
CA ARG A 81 25.35 8.95 5.18
C ARG A 81 25.93 8.21 6.39
N GLU A 82 26.70 8.91 7.22
CA GLU A 82 27.30 8.35 8.43
C GLU A 82 26.27 8.09 9.52
N GLU A 83 25.35 9.03 9.76
CA GLU A 83 24.25 8.87 10.73
C GLU A 83 23.33 7.74 10.33
N MET A 84 22.96 7.71 9.04
CA MET A 84 22.13 6.65 8.48
C MET A 84 22.84 5.28 8.54
N ALA A 85 24.18 5.23 8.42
CA ALA A 85 24.94 4.00 8.64
C ALA A 85 24.88 3.58 10.12
N ARG A 86 25.15 4.51 11.05
CA ARG A 86 25.03 4.25 12.50
C ARG A 86 23.64 3.75 12.89
N PHE A 87 22.58 4.39 12.38
CA PHE A 87 21.20 3.97 12.61
C PHE A 87 20.96 2.52 12.19
N ARG A 88 21.38 2.14 10.97
CA ARG A 88 21.23 0.77 10.47
C ARG A 88 22.01 -0.24 11.31
N ASP A 89 23.25 0.09 11.67
CA ASP A 89 24.10 -0.82 12.45
C ASP A 89 23.52 -1.08 13.84
N ILE A 90 23.09 -0.03 14.54
CA ILE A 90 22.47 -0.13 15.87
C ILE A 90 21.11 -0.84 15.77
N LEU A 91 20.28 -0.50 14.77
CA LEU A 91 18.98 -1.16 14.58
C LEU A 91 19.15 -2.66 14.33
N GLN A 92 20.15 -3.06 13.55
CA GLN A 92 20.46 -4.46 13.29
C GLN A 92 20.89 -5.17 14.59
N GLU A 93 21.65 -4.51 15.45
CA GLU A 93 22.02 -5.06 16.76
C GLU A 93 20.80 -5.20 17.70
N LEU A 94 19.94 -4.19 17.80
CA LEU A 94 18.70 -4.25 18.58
C LEU A 94 17.78 -5.39 18.11
N GLN A 95 17.65 -5.56 16.80
CA GLN A 95 16.90 -6.65 16.20
C GLN A 95 17.48 -8.03 16.55
N ARG A 96 18.82 -8.16 16.54
CA ARG A 96 19.50 -9.41 16.93
C ARG A 96 19.32 -9.73 18.42
N MET A 97 19.22 -8.70 19.26
CA MET A 97 19.00 -8.85 20.70
C MET A 97 17.52 -9.07 21.06
N GLU A 98 16.61 -9.02 20.08
CA GLU A 98 15.16 -9.15 20.29
C GLU A 98 14.61 -8.21 21.37
N VAL A 99 15.18 -7.00 21.48
CA VAL A 99 14.74 -6.00 22.45
C VAL A 99 13.34 -5.54 22.09
N VAL A 100 12.38 -5.65 23.01
CA VAL A 100 11.01 -5.14 22.81
C VAL A 100 10.90 -3.76 23.45
N PRO A 101 10.71 -2.69 22.66
CA PRO A 101 10.52 -1.34 23.19
C PRO A 101 9.27 -1.22 24.06
N SER A 102 9.30 -0.27 24.99
CA SER A 102 8.14 0.12 25.81
C SER A 102 7.67 1.52 25.46
N GLY A 103 6.45 1.87 25.85
CA GLY A 103 5.78 3.12 25.51
C GLY A 103 5.14 3.15 24.11
N LEU A 104 5.15 2.05 23.36
CA LEU A 104 4.75 1.97 21.95
C LEU A 104 3.65 0.93 21.67
N GLY A 105 3.08 0.33 22.72
CA GLY A 105 1.98 -0.64 22.60
C GLY A 105 2.40 -2.01 22.04
N VAL A 106 3.68 -2.34 22.09
CA VAL A 106 4.24 -3.61 21.57
C VAL A 106 4.72 -4.55 22.67
N SER A 107 4.83 -4.06 23.91
CA SER A 107 5.21 -4.87 25.07
C SER A 107 3.97 -5.46 25.73
N GLU A 108 4.07 -6.72 26.19
CA GLU A 108 3.01 -7.41 26.94
C GLU A 108 2.56 -6.64 28.18
N GLN A 109 3.44 -5.84 28.77
CA GLN A 109 3.16 -5.03 29.96
C GLN A 109 2.21 -3.87 29.67
N GLU A 110 2.09 -3.48 28.40
CA GLU A 110 1.23 -2.38 27.93
C GLU A 110 -0.15 -2.88 27.52
N TRP A 111 -0.28 -4.19 27.34
CA TRP A 111 -1.53 -4.81 26.95
C TRP A 111 -2.42 -5.01 28.18
N GLY A 112 -3.73 -4.92 27.97
CA GLY A 112 -4.70 -5.24 29.01
C GLY A 112 -4.72 -6.74 29.32
N ASN A 113 -5.66 -7.15 30.18
CA ASN A 113 -5.83 -8.56 30.55
C ASN A 113 -6.12 -9.49 29.34
N ASP A 114 -6.61 -8.93 28.24
CA ASP A 114 -6.97 -9.66 27.03
C ASP A 114 -5.77 -9.90 26.09
N GLY A 115 -4.60 -9.32 26.40
CA GLY A 115 -3.36 -9.51 25.63
C GLY A 115 -3.36 -8.77 24.29
N TYR A 116 -2.64 -9.33 23.31
CA TYR A 116 -2.52 -8.75 21.97
C TYR A 116 -3.84 -8.85 21.19
N PRO A 117 -4.30 -7.77 20.52
CA PRO A 117 -5.55 -7.79 19.76
C PRO A 117 -5.41 -8.58 18.46
N ASP A 118 -6.24 -9.62 18.28
CA ASP A 118 -6.28 -10.40 17.03
C ASP A 118 -7.05 -9.71 15.89
N ILE A 119 -7.82 -8.66 16.19
CA ILE A 119 -8.65 -7.93 15.22
C ILE A 119 -8.62 -6.44 15.55
N GLU A 120 -8.39 -5.61 14.54
CA GLU A 120 -8.54 -4.15 14.60
C GLU A 120 -9.74 -3.71 13.75
N VAL A 121 -10.55 -2.79 14.28
CA VAL A 121 -11.75 -2.29 13.59
C VAL A 121 -11.52 -0.84 13.15
N ILE A 122 -11.29 -0.65 11.85
CA ILE A 122 -11.07 0.66 11.25
C ILE A 122 -12.40 1.19 10.72
N LYS A 123 -12.84 2.34 11.23
CA LYS A 123 -14.02 3.03 10.72
C LYS A 123 -13.71 3.72 9.40
N SER A 124 -14.49 3.44 8.36
CA SER A 124 -14.33 3.99 7.02
C SER A 124 -15.54 4.83 6.60
N GLY A 125 -15.26 6.09 6.26
CA GLY A 125 -16.23 7.03 5.67
C GLY A 125 -17.31 7.56 6.63
N ARG A 126 -18.23 8.37 6.09
CA ARG A 126 -19.30 9.05 6.85
C ARG A 126 -20.49 8.15 7.22
N GLY A 127 -20.54 6.92 6.71
CA GLY A 127 -21.66 5.99 6.90
C GLY A 127 -21.46 4.94 7.99
N GLY A 128 -20.40 5.04 8.80
CA GLY A 128 -20.13 4.07 9.88
C GLY A 128 -19.78 2.66 9.37
N LYS A 129 -19.28 2.53 8.15
CA LYS A 129 -18.78 1.24 7.66
C LYS A 129 -17.51 0.88 8.43
N GLU A 130 -17.41 -0.37 8.85
CA GLU A 130 -16.27 -0.86 9.63
C GLU A 130 -15.49 -1.88 8.80
N LEU A 131 -14.16 -1.72 8.78
CA LEU A 131 -13.22 -2.66 8.20
C LEU A 131 -12.56 -3.43 9.34
N HIS A 132 -12.77 -4.74 9.35
CA HIS A 132 -12.16 -5.62 10.33
C HIS A 132 -10.85 -6.16 9.75
N VAL A 133 -9.73 -5.70 10.29
CA VAL A 133 -8.40 -6.14 9.92
C VAL A 133 -7.98 -7.24 10.87
N GLN A 134 -7.71 -8.43 10.33
CA GLN A 134 -7.15 -9.52 11.11
C GLN A 134 -5.68 -9.22 11.41
N LEU A 135 -5.32 -9.31 12.68
CA LEU A 135 -3.98 -9.10 13.19
C LEU A 135 -3.42 -10.39 13.83
N PRO A 136 -3.14 -11.48 13.07
CA PRO A 136 -2.49 -12.64 13.66
C PRO A 136 -1.16 -12.28 14.32
N PHE A 137 -1.02 -12.60 15.60
CA PHE A 137 0.17 -12.32 16.41
C PHE A 137 1.48 -12.68 15.70
N VAL A 138 1.55 -13.91 15.18
CA VAL A 138 2.74 -14.48 14.50
C VAL A 138 3.20 -13.70 13.26
N ILE A 139 2.33 -12.88 12.66
CA ILE A 139 2.67 -12.06 11.49
C ILE A 139 2.92 -10.62 11.91
N TRP A 140 1.99 -10.04 12.67
CA TRP A 140 1.97 -8.60 12.91
C TRP A 140 2.82 -8.16 14.09
N TRP A 141 2.85 -8.93 15.18
CA TRP A 141 3.64 -8.56 16.35
C TRP A 141 5.15 -8.45 16.03
N PRO A 142 5.79 -9.42 15.33
CA PRO A 142 7.19 -9.27 14.94
C PRO A 142 7.46 -8.07 14.02
N ARG A 143 6.47 -7.61 13.26
CA ARG A 143 6.59 -6.42 12.40
C ARG A 143 6.46 -5.14 13.23
N ALA A 144 5.50 -5.12 14.15
CA ALA A 144 5.27 -4.02 15.08
C ALA A 144 6.50 -3.78 15.96
N VAL A 145 7.13 -4.84 16.49
CA VAL A 145 8.37 -4.73 17.27
C VAL A 145 9.50 -4.12 16.44
N ARG A 146 9.73 -4.58 15.21
CA ARG A 146 10.78 -4.00 14.34
C ARG A 146 10.55 -2.53 14.02
N TRP A 147 9.29 -2.17 13.78
CA TRP A 147 8.90 -0.77 13.56
C TRP A 147 9.15 0.06 14.83
N ALA A 148 8.74 -0.42 15.99
CA ALA A 148 8.92 0.24 17.28
C ALA A 148 10.41 0.44 17.62
N GLN A 149 11.26 -0.57 17.37
CA GLN A 149 12.71 -0.47 17.56
C GLN A 149 13.32 0.64 16.70
N GLY A 150 12.90 0.73 15.43
CA GLY A 150 13.34 1.80 14.54
C GLY A 150 12.87 3.17 15.02
N LEU A 151 11.61 3.29 15.43
CA LEU A 151 11.05 4.55 15.91
C LEU A 151 11.73 5.05 17.20
N GLU A 152 11.90 4.18 18.19
CA GLU A 152 12.57 4.54 19.45
C GLU A 152 14.03 4.98 19.19
N LEU A 153 14.76 4.25 18.34
CA LEU A 153 16.12 4.62 17.98
C LEU A 153 16.17 5.98 17.27
N MET A 154 15.26 6.24 16.33
CA MET A 154 15.15 7.55 15.67
C MET A 154 14.91 8.66 16.70
N CYS A 155 13.96 8.45 17.63
CA CYS A 155 13.66 9.43 18.68
C CYS A 155 14.88 9.72 19.56
N ARG A 156 15.63 8.68 19.96
CA ARG A 156 16.85 8.85 20.77
C ARG A 156 17.93 9.62 20.01
N MET A 157 18.18 9.24 18.76
CA MET A 157 19.16 9.95 17.92
C MET A 157 18.78 11.41 17.67
N THR A 158 17.48 11.75 17.58
CA THR A 158 17.04 13.16 17.47
C THR A 158 17.13 13.95 18.77
N MET A 159 17.06 13.29 19.93
CA MET A 159 17.05 13.96 21.24
C MET A 159 18.46 14.23 21.78
N ASP A 160 19.45 13.45 21.36
CA ASP A 160 20.86 13.59 21.78
C ASP A 160 21.58 14.79 21.09
N ASP A 161 20.96 15.46 20.10
CA ASP A 161 21.50 16.61 19.36
C ASP A 161 21.23 18.00 20.02
N HIS A 162 20.80 18.04 21.29
CA HIS A 162 20.53 19.27 22.06
C HIS A 162 21.35 19.42 23.34
#